data_AF-A0A1V4V6D7-F1
#
_entry.id   AF-A0A1V4V6D7-F1
#
_cell.length_a   1.000
_cell.length_b   1.000
_cell.length_c   1.000
_cell.angle_alpha   90.00
_cell.angle_beta   90.00
_cell.angle_gamma   90.00
#
_symmetry.space_group_name_H-M   'P 1'
#
loop_
_entity.id
_entity.type
_entity.pdbx_description
1 polymer ?
#
loop_
_entity_poly.entity_id
_entity_poly.type
_entity_poly.pdbx_seq_one_letter_code
_entity_poly.pdbx_strand_id
1 'polypeptide(L)'
;MDHKIERAVVYDGPEDTYGPCGCGMDMAILPVLLPKIWFEDEFPIVADDHEFCRGLDCRRVMGLSCNNIFEHEMGGVTYLANFSCCRECADRAVDEGYAVWAEKGYPMVLR
;
A
#
# COMPACT_ATOMS: atom_id res chain seq x y z
N MET A 1 -14.15 -9.72 19.35
CA MET A 1 -12.97 -10.31 18.70
C MET A 1 -12.13 -9.11 18.31
N ASP A 2 -10.96 -8.94 18.90
CA ASP A 2 -10.03 -7.87 18.54
C ASP A 2 -9.64 -8.05 17.08
N HIS A 3 -10.25 -7.27 16.19
CA HIS A 3 -9.80 -7.16 14.81
C HIS A 3 -8.39 -6.58 14.89
N LYS A 4 -7.38 -7.45 14.83
CA LYS A 4 -6.01 -7.01 14.56
C LYS A 4 -6.07 -6.39 13.17
N ILE A 5 -6.22 -5.08 13.13
CA ILE A 5 -5.86 -4.29 11.96
C ILE A 5 -4.35 -4.47 11.84
N GLU A 6 -3.99 -5.48 11.05
CA GLU A 6 -2.65 -5.67 10.51
C GLU A 6 -2.23 -4.32 9.87
N ARG A 7 -0.99 -3.89 10.06
CA ARG A 7 -0.53 -2.60 9.53
C ARG A 7 -0.07 -2.76 8.08
N ALA A 8 -0.22 -1.72 7.27
CA ALA A 8 0.42 -1.67 5.96
C ALA A 8 1.95 -1.68 6.09
N VAL A 9 2.64 -2.21 5.09
CA VAL A 9 4.10 -2.25 5.06
C VAL A 9 4.60 -1.40 3.91
N VAL A 10 5.36 -0.36 4.22
CA VAL A 10 5.96 0.54 3.24
C VAL A 10 7.42 0.17 3.03
N TYR A 11 7.83 0.04 1.77
CA TYR A 11 9.20 -0.30 1.42
C TYR A 11 9.96 0.93 0.97
N ASP A 12 11.18 1.08 1.47
CA ASP A 12 12.12 2.06 0.96
C ASP A 12 12.78 1.48 -0.30
N GLY A 13 12.43 2.00 -1.47
CA GLY A 13 12.94 1.48 -2.73
C GLY A 13 12.33 2.15 -3.94
N PRO A 14 13.01 2.08 -5.10
CA PRO A 14 12.47 2.62 -6.33
C PRO A 14 11.26 1.79 -6.74
N GLU A 15 10.09 2.41 -6.72
CA GLU A 15 8.94 1.91 -7.44
C GLU A 15 9.13 2.13 -8.95
N ASP A 16 8.89 1.10 -9.75
CA ASP A 16 8.83 1.22 -11.21
C ASP A 16 7.54 1.91 -11.71
N THR A 17 6.69 2.34 -10.77
CA THR A 17 5.30 2.74 -10.98
C THR A 17 5.07 4.23 -10.67
N TYR A 18 5.41 5.08 -11.64
CA TYR A 18 5.08 6.52 -11.66
C TYR A 18 3.58 6.81 -11.93
N GLY A 19 2.77 6.97 -10.89
CA GLY A 19 1.40 7.51 -10.95
C GLY A 19 1.15 8.54 -9.84
N PRO A 20 0.07 9.34 -9.89
CA PRO A 20 -0.24 10.27 -8.81
C PRO A 20 -0.54 9.50 -7.51
N CYS A 21 -0.01 9.98 -6.39
CA CYS A 21 -0.42 9.51 -5.08
C CYS A 21 -1.91 9.82 -4.84
N GLY A 22 -2.56 9.05 -3.97
CA GLY A 22 -3.97 9.26 -3.60
C GLY A 22 -4.25 10.68 -3.14
N CYS A 23 -3.33 11.28 -2.37
CA CYS A 23 -3.44 12.66 -1.89
C CYS A 23 -3.37 13.74 -2.97
N GLY A 24 -3.01 13.40 -4.22
CA GLY A 24 -2.87 14.35 -5.33
C GLY A 24 -1.68 15.32 -5.25
N MET A 25 -0.85 15.24 -4.20
CA MET A 25 0.23 16.22 -3.95
C MET A 25 1.56 15.86 -4.61
N ASP A 26 1.84 14.56 -4.80
CA ASP A 26 3.12 14.07 -5.31
C ASP A 26 2.96 12.73 -6.04
N MET A 27 4.02 12.27 -6.69
CA MET A 27 4.10 10.96 -7.32
C MET A 27 4.19 9.85 -6.28
N ALA A 28 3.47 8.75 -6.52
CA ALA A 28 3.64 7.52 -5.76
C ALA A 28 4.98 6.88 -6.15
N ILE A 29 5.91 6.82 -5.20
CA ILE A 29 7.29 6.36 -5.42
C ILE A 29 7.70 5.23 -4.46
N LEU A 30 6.87 4.92 -3.47
CA LEU A 30 7.15 3.91 -2.45
C LEU A 30 6.16 2.75 -2.55
N PRO A 31 6.64 1.50 -2.69
CA PRO A 31 5.78 0.32 -2.70
C PRO A 31 5.15 0.08 -1.35
N VAL A 32 3.89 -0.31 -1.37
CA VAL A 32 3.10 -0.62 -0.20
C VAL A 32 2.48 -2.00 -0.34
N LEU A 33 2.60 -2.79 0.72
CA LEU A 33 1.78 -3.97 0.94
C LEU A 33 0.63 -3.62 1.88
N LEU A 34 -0.60 -3.80 1.38
CA LEU A 34 -1.82 -3.58 2.17
C LEU A 34 -2.31 -4.91 2.73
N PRO A 35 -2.68 -5.00 4.01
CA PRO A 35 -3.31 -6.21 4.53
C PRO A 35 -4.61 -6.49 3.80
N LYS A 36 -4.82 -7.75 3.38
CA LYS A 36 -6.02 -8.16 2.64
C LYS A 36 -7.30 -7.87 3.42
N ILE A 37 -7.25 -7.95 4.75
CA ILE A 37 -8.39 -7.68 5.63
C ILE A 37 -8.94 -6.25 5.47
N TRP A 38 -8.13 -5.26 5.05
CA TRP A 38 -8.61 -3.90 4.78
C TRP A 38 -9.58 -3.83 3.58
N PHE A 39 -9.55 -4.83 2.69
CA PHE A 39 -10.44 -4.95 1.54
C PHE A 39 -11.62 -5.89 1.78
N GLU A 40 -11.43 -6.94 2.59
CA GLU A 40 -12.46 -7.94 2.88
C GLU A 40 -13.45 -7.49 3.94
N ASP A 41 -13.00 -6.71 4.93
CA ASP A 41 -13.81 -6.27 6.07
C ASP A 41 -14.12 -4.77 5.96
N GLU A 42 -13.20 -3.91 6.44
CA GLU A 42 -13.33 -2.46 6.35
C GLU A 42 -11.95 -1.81 6.27
N PHE A 43 -11.83 -0.81 5.41
CA PHE A 43 -10.60 -0.02 5.30
C PHE A 43 -10.48 0.89 6.55
N PRO A 44 -9.32 0.99 7.20
CA PRO A 44 -9.19 1.84 8.39
C PRO A 44 -9.57 3.29 8.05
N ILE A 45 -10.50 3.85 8.83
CA ILE A 45 -11.06 5.20 8.59
C ILE A 45 -9.94 6.25 8.43
N VAL A 46 -8.93 6.21 9.30
CA VAL A 46 -7.79 7.14 9.26
C VAL A 46 -6.99 7.01 7.95
N ALA A 47 -6.83 5.80 7.44
CA ALA A 47 -6.14 5.57 6.17
C ALA A 47 -6.99 6.04 4.98
N ASP A 48 -8.33 5.93 5.08
CA ASP A 48 -9.27 6.41 4.06
C ASP A 48 -9.32 7.94 3.99
N ASP A 49 -9.42 8.60 5.15
CA ASP A 49 -9.39 10.07 5.27
C ASP A 49 -8.09 10.67 4.72
N HIS A 50 -6.99 9.93 4.79
CA HIS A 50 -5.69 10.31 4.26
C HIS A 50 -5.49 9.95 2.79
N GLU A 51 -6.48 9.33 2.15
CA GLU A 51 -6.43 8.79 0.78
C GLU A 51 -5.22 7.85 0.57
N PHE A 52 -4.80 7.15 1.62
CA PHE A 52 -3.62 6.31 1.59
C PHE A 52 -3.82 5.14 0.61
N CYS A 53 -2.90 5.01 -0.35
CA CYS A 53 -2.98 4.02 -1.43
C CYS A 53 -4.26 4.09 -2.30
N ARG A 54 -4.93 5.25 -2.35
CA ARG A 54 -6.08 5.51 -3.24
C ARG A 54 -5.71 6.09 -4.62
N GLY A 55 -4.42 6.29 -4.86
CA GLY A 55 -3.91 6.87 -6.11
C GLY A 55 -4.26 6.04 -7.35
N LEU A 56 -4.79 6.70 -8.37
CA LEU A 56 -5.13 6.10 -9.65
C LEU A 56 -3.92 6.14 -10.58
N ASP A 57 -3.24 5.01 -10.76
CA ASP A 57 -2.32 4.86 -11.89
C ASP A 57 -3.11 4.42 -13.14
N CYS A 58 -3.11 5.26 -14.18
CA CYS A 58 -3.83 4.99 -15.42
C CYS A 58 -3.32 3.74 -16.16
N ARG A 59 -2.06 3.32 -15.98
CA ARG A 59 -1.52 2.04 -16.52
C ARG A 59 -2.12 0.85 -15.77
N ARG A 60 -2.38 1.04 -14.48
CA ARG A 60 -3.08 0.10 -13.61
C ARG A 60 -4.56 -0.04 -14.05
N VAL A 61 -5.21 1.08 -14.39
CA VAL A 61 -6.63 1.16 -14.83
C VAL A 61 -6.87 0.77 -16.31
N MET A 62 -6.02 1.14 -17.25
CA MET A 62 -6.25 0.94 -18.71
C MET A 62 -5.94 -0.49 -19.21
N GLY A 63 -5.75 -1.45 -18.31
CA GLY A 63 -5.75 -2.86 -18.69
C GLY A 63 -5.49 -3.92 -17.63
N LEU A 64 -4.87 -3.64 -16.47
CA LEU A 64 -4.14 -4.74 -15.76
C LEU A 64 -3.92 -4.62 -14.23
N SER A 65 -4.68 -3.87 -13.40
CA SER A 65 -4.37 -3.82 -11.95
C SER A 65 -5.47 -4.05 -10.93
N CYS A 66 -6.72 -4.28 -11.30
CA CYS A 66 -7.68 -4.87 -10.34
C CYS A 66 -7.68 -6.40 -10.42
N ASN A 67 -7.24 -6.98 -11.55
CA ASN A 67 -7.21 -8.44 -11.79
C ASN A 67 -5.86 -9.11 -11.49
N ASN A 68 -4.79 -8.36 -11.19
CA ASN A 68 -3.44 -8.87 -10.91
C ASN A 68 -2.94 -8.46 -9.52
N ILE A 69 -3.83 -8.16 -8.56
CA ILE A 69 -3.41 -7.92 -7.18
C ILE A 69 -2.74 -9.21 -6.68
N PHE A 70 -1.42 -9.15 -6.45
CA PHE A 70 -0.67 -10.31 -6.00
C PHE A 70 -0.84 -10.46 -4.49
N GLU A 71 -1.32 -11.64 -4.07
CA GLU A 71 -1.39 -12.00 -2.65
C GLU A 71 -0.03 -12.50 -2.18
N HIS A 72 0.46 -11.96 -1.06
CA HIS A 72 1.73 -12.32 -0.46
C HIS A 72 1.52 -12.64 1.02
N GLU A 73 1.75 -13.89 1.41
CA GLU A 73 1.70 -14.29 2.83
C GLU A 73 3.03 -13.96 3.52
N MET A 74 2.96 -13.19 4.59
CA MET A 74 4.10 -12.84 5.44
C MET A 74 3.68 -12.87 6.91
N GLY A 75 4.36 -13.68 7.73
CA GLY A 75 4.10 -13.72 9.18
C GLY A 75 2.70 -14.22 9.56
N GLY A 76 2.05 -15.02 8.72
CA GLY A 76 0.68 -15.51 8.93
C GLY A 76 -0.40 -14.52 8.47
N VAL A 77 -0.02 -13.49 7.73
CA VAL A 77 -0.89 -12.40 7.28
C VAL A 77 -0.82 -12.32 5.76
N THR A 78 -1.98 -12.29 5.12
CA THR A 78 -2.05 -12.10 3.66
C THR A 78 -2.05 -10.63 3.33
N TYR A 79 -1.07 -10.20 2.56
CA TYR A 79 -0.94 -8.86 2.03
C TYR A 79 -1.27 -8.83 0.54
N LEU A 80 -1.71 -7.67 0.07
CA LEU A 80 -1.97 -7.33 -1.31
C LEU A 80 -0.87 -6.38 -1.79
N ALA A 81 -0.24 -6.73 -2.92
CA ALA A 81 0.76 -5.91 -3.58
C ALA A 81 0.15 -4.97 -4.64
N ASN A 82 1.00 -4.26 -5.37
CA ASN A 82 0.63 -3.28 -6.40
C ASN A 82 -0.06 -2.03 -5.84
N PHE A 83 0.27 -1.66 -4.60
CA PHE A 83 -0.06 -0.36 -4.04
C PHE A 83 1.20 0.46 -3.89
N SER A 84 1.05 1.77 -4.01
CA SER A 84 2.16 2.69 -3.90
C SER A 84 1.70 4.02 -3.30
N CYS A 85 2.63 4.76 -2.71
CA CYS A 85 2.35 6.05 -2.08
C CYS A 85 3.54 7.02 -2.23
N CYS A 86 3.29 8.31 -2.05
CA CYS A 86 4.38 9.28 -1.93
C CYS A 86 5.03 9.18 -0.54
N ARG A 87 6.22 9.76 -0.38
CA ARG A 87 6.95 9.73 0.89
C ARG A 87 6.19 10.39 2.03
N GLU A 88 5.60 11.56 1.80
CA GLU A 88 4.85 12.27 2.85
C GLU A 88 3.67 11.45 3.38
N CYS A 89 2.94 10.77 2.50
CA CYS A 89 1.84 9.91 2.93
C CYS A 89 2.32 8.65 3.65
N ALA A 90 3.48 8.11 3.27
CA ALA A 90 4.09 7.00 3.99
C ALA A 90 4.59 7.39 5.39
N ASP A 91 5.29 8.51 5.51
CA ASP A 91 5.74 9.05 6.80
C ASP A 91 4.53 9.27 7.72
N ARG A 92 3.50 9.96 7.21
CA ARG A 92 2.24 10.17 7.94
C ARG A 92 1.58 8.85 8.34
N ALA A 93 1.55 7.85 7.46
CA ALA A 93 0.94 6.55 7.76
C ALA A 93 1.65 5.78 8.87
N VAL A 94 2.98 5.93 8.95
CA VAL A 94 3.78 5.33 10.01
C VAL A 94 3.59 6.09 11.33
N ASP A 95 3.57 7.42 11.28
CA ASP A 95 3.36 8.26 12.46
C ASP A 95 1.98 8.03 13.10
N GLU A 96 0.95 7.87 12.29
CA GLU A 96 -0.43 7.57 12.71
C GLU A 96 -0.66 6.08 13.05
N GLY A 97 0.36 5.23 12.84
CA GLY A 97 0.39 3.85 13.31
C GLY A 97 -0.36 2.82 12.47
N TYR A 98 -0.93 3.20 11.31
CA TYR A 98 -1.59 2.27 10.40
C TYR A 98 -0.64 1.69 9.32
N ALA A 99 0.61 2.14 9.28
CA ALA A 99 1.67 1.54 8.49
C ALA A 99 2.98 1.35 9.29
N VAL A 100 3.90 0.58 8.74
CA VAL A 100 5.28 0.41 9.23
C VAL A 100 6.26 0.42 8.07
N TRP A 101 7.49 0.89 8.33
CA TRP A 101 8.60 0.73 7.40
C TRP A 101 9.09 -0.72 7.39
N ALA A 102 9.32 -1.25 6.19
CA ALA A 102 9.95 -2.53 6.02
C ALA A 102 11.43 -2.47 6.42
N GLU A 103 11.89 -3.45 7.20
CA GLU A 103 13.31 -3.60 7.55
C GLU A 103 14.16 -4.11 6.39
N LYS A 104 13.52 -4.68 5.35
CA LYS A 104 14.16 -5.31 4.19
C LYS A 104 13.60 -4.70 2.91
N GLY A 105 14.39 -4.75 1.83
CA GLY A 105 13.97 -4.24 0.52
C GLY A 105 12.75 -4.98 -0.05
N TYR A 106 12.05 -4.31 -0.98
CA TYR A 106 10.85 -4.86 -1.61
C TYR A 106 11.13 -6.22 -2.30
N PRO A 107 10.35 -7.28 -2.00
CA PRO A 107 10.62 -8.61 -2.51
C PRO A 107 10.66 -8.65 -4.05
N MET A 108 11.70 -9.27 -4.62
CA MET A 108 11.89 -9.37 -6.07
C MET A 108 10.73 -10.07 -6.80
N VAL A 109 10.03 -11.00 -6.12
CA VAL A 109 8.86 -11.71 -6.66
C VAL A 109 7.63 -10.80 -6.83
N LEU A 110 7.64 -9.64 -6.18
CA LEU A 110 6.56 -8.66 -6.19
C LEU A 110 6.88 -7.45 -7.08
N ARG A 111 8.06 -7.43 -7.72
CA ARG A 111 8.44 -6.39 -8.68
C ARG A 111 7.87 -6.68 -10.07
#